data_AF-A0A367M0H2-F1
#
_entry.id   AF-A0A367M0H2-F1
#
_cell.length_a   1.000
_cell.length_b   1.000
_cell.length_c   1.000
_cell.angle_alpha   90.00
_cell.angle_beta   90.00
_cell.angle_gamma   90.00
#
_symmetry.space_group_name_H-M   'P 1'
#
loop_
_entity.id
_entity.type
_entity.pdbx_description
1 polymer ?
#
loop_
_entity_poly.entity_id
_entity_poly.type
_entity_poly.pdbx_seq_one_letter_code
_entity_poly.pdbx_strand_id
1 'polypeptide(L)' 'MRRKIPSTAALVSFESAARHESFTKAAEELSLTQSALCRQIAT' A
#
# COMPACT_ATOMS: atom_id res chain seq x y z
N MET A 1 -23.14 -11.22 -1.08
CA MET A 1 -22.16 -10.11 -1.00
C MET A 1 -20.82 -10.68 -0.55
N ARG A 2 -19.77 -10.64 -1.39
CA ARG A 2 -18.43 -11.08 -0.99
C ARG A 2 -17.85 -10.02 -0.06
N ARG A 3 -17.52 -10.38 1.18
CA ARG A 3 -16.94 -9.47 2.18
C ARG A 3 -15.65 -8.89 1.59
N LYS A 4 -15.56 -7.57 1.44
CA LYS A 4 -14.33 -6.89 1.00
C LYS A 4 -13.38 -6.81 2.19
N ILE A 5 -12.61 -7.88 2.37
CA ILE A 5 -11.48 -7.88 3.32
C ILE A 5 -10.26 -7.41 2.51
N PRO A 6 -9.59 -6.31 2.91
CA PRO A 6 -8.36 -5.87 2.28
C PRO A 6 -7.31 -6.99 2.30
N SER A 7 -6.48 -7.06 1.26
CA SER A 7 -5.34 -7.98 1.28
C SER A 7 -4.31 -7.57 2.35
N THR A 8 -3.50 -8.50 2.82
CA THR A 8 -2.38 -8.18 3.73
C THR A 8 -1.42 -7.18 3.08
N ALA A 9 -1.21 -7.26 1.77
CA ALA A 9 -0.42 -6.28 1.02
C ALA A 9 -1.04 -4.88 1.09
N ALA A 10 -2.37 -4.74 0.98
CA ALA A 10 -3.03 -3.45 1.12
C ALA A 10 -2.82 -2.84 2.51
N LEU A 11 -2.87 -3.67 3.57
CA LEU A 11 -2.63 -3.23 4.95
C LEU A 11 -1.19 -2.76 5.16
N VAL A 12 -0.20 -3.52 4.67
CA VAL A 12 1.23 -3.18 4.78
C VAL A 12 1.55 -1.91 3.99
N SER A 13 1.04 -1.79 2.76
CA SER A 13 1.25 -0.61 1.92
C SER A 13 0.62 0.64 2.53
N PHE A 14 -0.55 0.52 3.15
CA PHE A 14 -1.18 1.62 3.86
C PHE A 14 -0.38 2.05 5.10
N GLU A 15 0.08 1.09 5.91
CA GLU A 15 0.87 1.35 7.11
C GLU A 15 2.20 2.05 6.77
N SER A 16 2.95 1.55 5.78
CA SER A 16 4.22 2.15 5.35
C SER A 16 3.98 3.57 4.77
N ALA A 17 2.95 3.76 3.94
CA ALA A 17 2.59 5.09 3.42
C ALA A 17 2.25 6.09 4.54
N ALA A 18 1.55 5.64 5.59
CA ALA A 18 1.23 6.47 6.75
C ALA A 18 2.48 6.79 7.59
N ARG A 19 3.39 5.83 7.78
CA ARG A 19 4.64 6.02 8.54
C ARG A 19 5.58 7.04 7.89
N HIS A 20 5.66 7.03 6.56
CA HIS A 20 6.54 7.92 5.79
C HIS A 20 5.89 9.23 5.38
N GLU A 21 4.56 9.35 5.50
CA GLU A 21 3.76 10.43 4.92
C GLU A 21 4.06 10.65 3.41
N SER A 22 4.49 9.59 2.72
CA SER A 22 4.97 9.66 1.35
C SER A 22 4.84 8.32 0.64
N PHE A 23 4.04 8.30 -0.44
CA PHE A 23 3.87 7.11 -1.28
C PHE A 23 5.16 6.70 -2.01
N THR A 24 6.06 7.64 -2.31
CA THR A 24 7.34 7.35 -2.95
C THR A 24 8.28 6.63 -1.99
N LYS A 25 8.46 7.15 -0.76
CA LYS A 25 9.31 6.50 0.26
C LYS A 25 8.78 5.15 0.70
N ALA A 26 7.46 5.01 0.83
CA ALA A 26 6.84 3.73 1.15
C ALA A 26 7.04 2.69 0.03
N ALA A 27 7.04 3.14 -1.24
CA ALA A 27 7.29 2.24 -2.37
C ALA A 27 8.75 1.79 -2.40
N GLU A 28 9.68 2.68 -2.06
CA GLU A 28 11.11 2.34 -1.88
C GLU A 28 11.31 1.32 -0.75
N GLU A 29 10.67 1.51 0.43
CA GLU A 29 10.73 0.55 1.54
C GLU A 29 10.27 -0.86 1.12
N LEU A 30 9.18 -0.92 0.35
CA LEU A 30 8.54 -2.19 -0.05
C LEU A 30 9.11 -2.76 -1.36
N SER A 31 10.15 -2.14 -1.96
CA SER A 31 10.70 -2.52 -3.26
C SER A 31 9.64 -2.57 -4.38
N LEU A 32 8.75 -1.59 -4.39
CA LEU A 32 7.67 -1.43 -5.36
C LEU A 32 7.86 -0.13 -6.16
N THR A 33 7.15 -0.03 -7.29
CA THR A 33 6.92 1.28 -7.89
C THR A 33 5.83 2.02 -7.13
N GLN A 34 5.89 3.35 -7.10
CA GLN A 34 4.86 4.18 -6.48
C GLN A 34 3.46 3.85 -7.03
N SER A 35 3.35 3.55 -8.33
CA SER A 35 2.08 3.17 -8.98
C SER A 35 1.56 1.80 -8.53
N ALA A 36 2.44 0.84 -8.25
CA ALA A 36 2.05 -0.47 -7.71
C ALA A 36 1.53 -0.35 -6.28
N LEU A 37 2.22 0.45 -5.45
CA LEU A 37 1.81 0.72 -4.08
C LEU A 37 0.44 1.41 -4.02
N CYS A 38 0.19 2.43 -4.84
CA CYS A 38 -1.12 3.09 -4.89
C CYS A 38 -2.24 2.12 -5.27
N ARG A 39 -1.97 1.17 -6.18
CA ARG A 39 -2.96 0.17 -6.59
C ARG A 39 -3.31 -0.79 -5.46
N GLN A 40 -2.33 -1.18 -4.64
CA GLN A 40 -2.54 -2.02 -3.46
C GLN A 40 -3.38 -1.33 -2.39
N ILE A 41 -3.23 -0.01 -2.19
CA ILE A 41 -4.03 0.74 -1.21
C ILE A 41 -5.48 0.93 -1.71
N ALA A 42 -5.67 1.10 -3.02
CA ALA A 42 -6.99 1.35 -3.61
C ALA A 42 -7.88 0.09 -3.75
N THR A 43 -7.40 -1.11 -3.37
CA THR A 43 -8.11 -2.39 -3.55
C THR A 43 -8.72 -2.93 -2.27
#